data_AF-A0A925N1A9-F1
#
_entry.id   AF-A0A925N1A9-F1
#
_cell.length_a   1.000
_cell.length_b   1.000
_cell.length_c   1.000
_cell.angle_alpha   90.00
_cell.angle_beta   90.00
_cell.angle_gamma   90.00
#
_symmetry.space_group_name_H-M   'P 1'
#
loop_
_entity.id
_entity.type
_entity.pdbx_description
1 polymer ?
#
loop_
_entity_poly.entity_id
_entity_poly.type
_entity_poly.pdbx_seq_one_letter_code
_entity_poly.pdbx_strand_id
1 'polypeptide(L)'
;DVVRALAAHGGSTLGRDVASAMSANVVVCQCEDTVDQLMAMMTDRRIRHLLSGGSGNDSYFISLGGDVVHEDEKGGVDKVESAVDHKLGANVENLVLGDAASAAALAAFAEASGPMGMAIAAPARLDGIGNGLANKITGSSGANLLAGKGGNDRLIANDGADVLKGNTGNDQLKGGAGADTLSGGANNDALTGGADADVFAFADVSGRDRITDFVSADGDRIRIDSPAATRFRDLDIASDGNGGSIVEWAGNRITLAGVDSASLRAKHFEFVQQPEAAPLSAFGEDSDAASFAWSPAMPIADTGLHIA
;
A
#
# COMPACT_ATOMS: atom_id res chain seq x y z
N ASP A 1 31.95 5.19 19.31
CA ASP A 1 32.26 6.47 19.97
C ASP A 1 31.06 7.42 20.11
N VAL A 2 30.21 7.59 19.09
CA VAL A 2 28.96 8.38 19.17
C VAL A 2 28.00 7.89 20.27
N VAL A 3 27.81 6.58 20.40
CA VAL A 3 26.95 5.98 21.44
C VAL A 3 27.54 6.14 22.86
N ARG A 4 28.87 6.25 23.02
CA ARG A 4 29.51 6.51 24.32
C ARG A 4 29.40 7.98 24.75
N ALA A 5 29.28 8.91 23.81
CA ALA A 5 29.07 10.33 24.12
C ALA A 5 27.62 10.62 24.56
N LEU A 6 26.64 9.87 24.05
CA LEU A 6 25.21 9.98 24.36
C LEU A 6 24.86 9.67 25.84
N ALA A 7 25.66 8.83 26.51
CA ALA A 7 25.42 8.44 27.91
C ALA A 7 25.92 9.47 28.94
N ALA A 8 26.66 10.51 28.53
CA ALA A 8 27.36 11.42 29.46
C ALA A 8 26.61 12.75 29.74
N HIS A 9 25.54 13.08 29.01
CA HIS A 9 24.83 14.34 29.17
C HIS A 9 23.35 14.10 29.47
N GLY A 10 23.04 14.16 30.77
CA GLY A 10 21.69 14.05 31.33
C GLY A 10 20.70 14.97 30.62
N GLY A 11 19.54 14.38 30.30
CA GLY A 11 18.51 14.94 29.44
C GLY A 11 18.10 16.37 29.79
N SER A 12 18.27 17.27 28.82
CA SER A 12 17.42 18.45 28.60
C SER A 12 17.88 19.26 27.39
N THR A 13 19.13 19.11 26.95
CA THR A 13 19.67 19.83 25.77
C THR A 13 19.80 18.97 24.51
N LEU A 14 19.61 17.66 24.61
CA LEU A 14 19.80 16.69 23.53
C LEU A 14 18.93 16.98 22.28
N GLY A 15 17.71 17.50 22.46
CA GLY A 15 16.80 17.77 21.35
C GLY A 15 17.28 18.88 20.41
N ARG A 16 17.97 19.91 20.94
CA ARG A 16 18.51 21.02 20.13
C ARG A 16 19.83 20.66 19.47
N ASP A 17 20.67 19.88 20.15
CA ASP A 17 22.00 19.55 19.62
C ASP A 17 21.99 18.36 18.65
N VAL A 18 21.04 17.42 18.78
CA VAL A 18 20.84 16.33 17.79
C VAL A 18 20.28 16.86 16.47
N ALA A 19 19.37 17.85 16.52
CA ALA A 19 18.87 18.54 15.32
C ALA A 19 19.95 19.38 14.60
N SER A 20 20.98 19.82 15.32
CA SER A 20 22.13 20.55 14.75
C SER A 20 23.21 19.61 14.21
N ALA A 21 23.30 18.36 14.72
CA ALA A 21 24.31 17.38 14.34
C ALA A 21 23.85 16.41 13.24
N MET A 22 22.55 16.28 12.98
CA MET A 22 22.01 15.57 11.82
C MET A 22 21.85 16.56 10.66
N SER A 23 22.45 16.23 9.53
CA SER A 23 22.35 16.99 8.27
C SER A 23 20.93 17.49 8.01
N ALA A 24 20.83 18.72 7.48
CA ALA A 24 19.65 19.56 7.26
C ALA A 24 18.41 18.96 6.53
N ASN A 25 18.26 17.65 6.40
CA ASN A 25 17.29 16.98 5.52
C ASN A 25 16.45 15.90 6.24
N VAL A 26 16.40 15.88 7.57
CA VAL A 26 15.57 14.94 8.34
C VAL A 26 14.60 15.74 9.20
N VAL A 27 13.32 15.77 8.79
CA VAL A 27 12.26 16.41 9.55
C VAL A 27 11.71 15.39 10.55
N VAL A 28 12.32 15.33 11.73
CA VAL A 28 11.69 14.72 12.91
C VAL A 28 10.90 15.82 13.61
N CYS A 29 9.58 15.66 13.66
CA CYS A 29 8.59 16.46 14.38
C CYS A 29 9.19 17.62 15.23
N GLN A 30 9.32 18.81 14.64
CA GLN A 30 9.69 20.01 15.40
C GLN A 30 8.41 20.67 15.92
N CYS A 31 7.98 20.26 17.12
CA CYS A 31 6.88 20.91 17.81
C CYS A 31 7.40 22.13 18.56
N GLU A 32 7.53 23.27 17.88
CA GLU A 32 7.65 24.55 18.55
C GLU A 32 6.25 24.97 19.05
N ASP A 33 5.88 24.54 20.26
CA ASP A 33 5.21 25.37 21.29
C ASP A 33 4.68 24.51 22.47
N THR A 34 5.28 24.72 23.65
CA THR A 34 5.20 23.83 24.82
C THR A 34 3.92 23.94 25.67
N VAL A 35 2.94 24.76 25.29
CA VAL A 35 1.72 24.97 26.11
C VAL A 35 0.51 24.23 25.54
N ASP A 36 0.36 24.16 24.21
CA ASP A 36 -0.72 23.38 23.57
C ASP A 36 -0.42 21.88 23.57
N GLN A 37 0.86 21.47 23.54
CA GLN A 37 1.26 20.07 23.69
C GLN A 37 0.95 19.48 25.07
N LEU A 38 1.04 20.29 26.14
CA LEU A 38 0.79 19.81 27.50
C LEU A 38 -0.71 19.57 27.76
N MET A 39 -1.58 20.35 27.11
CA MET A 39 -3.03 20.15 27.17
C MET A 39 -3.52 19.05 26.21
N ALA A 40 -2.87 18.90 25.05
CA ALA A 40 -3.20 17.84 24.08
C ALA A 40 -2.75 16.44 24.54
N MET A 41 -1.63 16.32 25.28
CA MET A 41 -1.17 15.05 25.86
C MET A 41 -2.08 14.51 26.99
N MET A 42 -2.96 15.33 27.57
CA MET A 42 -3.79 14.94 28.71
C MET A 42 -5.24 14.57 28.37
N THR A 43 -5.73 14.80 27.14
CA THR A 43 -7.15 14.54 26.83
C THR A 43 -7.51 13.88 25.50
N ASP A 44 -6.58 13.67 24.56
CA ASP A 44 -6.85 12.79 23.41
C ASP A 44 -5.56 12.19 22.84
N ARG A 45 -5.49 10.86 22.73
CA ARG A 45 -4.33 10.14 22.13
C ARG A 45 -4.43 10.04 20.60
N ARG A 46 -4.95 11.08 19.93
CA ARG A 46 -5.12 11.14 18.46
C ARG A 46 -4.80 12.51 17.90
N ILE A 47 -3.61 13.04 18.20
CA ILE A 47 -3.12 14.23 17.50
C ILE A 47 -2.63 13.76 16.13
N ARG A 48 -3.24 14.26 15.06
CA ARG A 48 -2.69 14.17 13.71
C ARG A 48 -1.56 15.18 13.60
N HIS A 49 -0.33 14.75 13.33
CA HIS A 49 0.77 15.68 13.07
C HIS A 49 0.84 16.00 11.58
N LEU A 50 0.99 17.29 11.25
CA LEU A 50 1.27 17.76 9.90
C LEU A 50 2.78 17.92 9.77
N LEU A 51 3.41 17.14 8.87
CA LEU A 51 4.84 17.24 8.59
C LEU A 51 5.04 17.97 7.24
N SER A 52 5.92 18.99 7.21
CA SER A 52 6.18 19.80 6.02
C SER A 52 7.69 20.03 5.81
N GLY A 53 8.20 19.77 4.60
CA GLY A 53 9.63 19.73 4.27
C GLY A 53 10.07 20.89 3.39
N GLY A 54 9.16 21.39 2.56
CA GLY A 54 9.38 22.63 1.82
C GLY A 54 10.08 22.38 0.50
N SER A 55 11.28 22.93 0.31
CA SER A 55 12.06 22.72 -0.92
C SER A 55 13.26 21.81 -0.66
N GLY A 56 13.48 20.83 -1.51
CA GLY A 56 14.55 19.85 -1.40
C GLY A 56 14.03 18.42 -1.41
N ASN A 57 14.93 17.47 -1.20
CA ASN A 57 14.54 16.09 -0.95
C ASN A 57 14.40 15.90 0.55
N ASP A 58 13.17 15.75 1.01
CA ASP A 58 12.84 15.65 2.43
C ASP A 58 12.57 14.20 2.84
N SER A 59 12.76 13.93 4.13
CA SER A 59 12.54 12.60 4.72
C SER A 59 11.72 12.69 6.00
N TYR A 60 10.61 11.95 6.01
CA TYR A 60 9.64 11.87 7.08
C TYR A 60 9.63 10.50 7.72
N PHE A 61 9.39 10.47 9.03
CA PHE A 61 9.15 9.24 9.76
C PHE A 61 7.78 9.28 10.42
N ILE A 62 6.96 8.27 10.16
CA ILE A 62 5.59 8.14 10.68
C ILE A 62 5.51 6.90 11.56
N SER A 63 5.15 7.09 12.82
CA SER A 63 5.09 6.00 13.81
C SER A 63 3.71 5.82 14.43
N LEU A 64 2.77 6.74 14.15
CA LEU A 64 1.42 6.73 14.68
C LEU A 64 0.41 6.96 13.56
N GLY A 65 -0.74 6.29 13.67
CA GLY A 65 -1.81 6.45 12.70
C GLY A 65 -2.40 7.87 12.74
N GLY A 66 -2.53 8.49 11.57
CA GLY A 66 -3.19 9.80 11.41
C GLY A 66 -2.26 10.95 11.06
N ASP A 67 -0.94 10.76 11.07
CA ASP A 67 0.01 11.77 10.59
C ASP A 67 -0.13 11.97 9.07
N VAL A 68 -0.03 13.22 8.63
CA VAL A 68 -0.16 13.63 7.23
C VAL A 68 1.06 14.42 6.83
N VAL A 69 1.63 14.06 5.67
CA VAL A 69 2.73 14.80 5.06
C VAL A 69 2.17 15.78 4.04
N HIS A 70 2.63 17.03 4.10
CA HIS A 70 2.29 18.07 3.14
C HIS A 70 3.56 18.64 2.53
N GLU A 71 3.66 18.53 1.21
CA GLU A 71 4.78 19.03 0.43
C GLU A 71 4.35 20.06 -0.61
N ASP A 72 5.25 21.03 -0.83
CA ASP A 72 5.11 22.02 -1.89
C ASP A 72 5.46 21.39 -3.25
N GLU A 73 4.84 21.90 -4.34
CA GLU A 73 4.94 21.33 -5.70
C GLU A 73 6.35 21.31 -6.34
N LYS A 74 7.38 21.78 -5.64
CA LYS A 74 8.75 21.95 -6.17
C LYS A 74 9.84 21.48 -5.20
N GLY A 75 9.48 20.58 -4.28
CA GLY A 75 10.36 19.96 -3.28
C GLY A 75 11.56 19.28 -3.91
N GLY A 76 11.35 18.12 -4.52
CA GLY A 76 12.45 17.29 -4.95
C GLY A 76 11.93 15.89 -5.17
N VAL A 77 12.63 14.91 -4.60
CA VAL A 77 12.18 13.53 -4.51
C VAL A 77 12.09 13.20 -3.03
N ASP A 78 10.87 13.16 -2.53
CA ASP A 78 10.57 13.15 -1.10
C ASP A 78 10.26 11.73 -0.62
N LYS A 79 10.54 11.46 0.66
CA LYS A 79 10.48 10.10 1.22
C LYS A 79 9.75 10.04 2.55
N VAL A 80 8.83 9.09 2.66
CA VAL A 80 8.18 8.71 3.91
C VAL A 80 8.63 7.32 4.31
N GLU A 81 9.12 7.18 5.54
CA GLU A 81 9.29 5.92 6.23
C GLU A 81 8.15 5.77 7.24
N SER A 82 7.34 4.71 7.12
CA SER A 82 6.16 4.52 7.96
C SER A 82 6.18 3.18 8.68
N ALA A 83 6.01 3.20 10.00
CA ALA A 83 5.80 2.01 10.83
C ALA A 83 4.31 1.62 10.97
N VAL A 84 3.42 2.33 10.28
CA VAL A 84 1.96 2.12 10.23
C VAL A 84 1.47 2.19 8.78
N ASP A 85 0.22 1.83 8.54
CA ASP A 85 -0.41 2.02 7.23
C ASP A 85 -0.30 3.49 6.80
N HIS A 86 0.12 3.74 5.56
CA HIS A 86 0.30 5.10 5.08
C HIS A 86 -0.13 5.29 3.63
N LYS A 87 -0.72 6.47 3.40
CA LYS A 87 -1.08 6.96 2.08
C LYS A 87 -0.31 8.25 1.81
N LEU A 88 0.48 8.26 0.75
CA LEU A 88 1.24 9.43 0.35
C LEU A 88 0.32 10.62 0.08
N GLY A 89 0.73 11.77 0.61
CA GLY A 89 0.17 13.08 0.27
C GLY A 89 0.52 13.48 -1.16
N ALA A 90 0.06 14.65 -1.61
CA ALA A 90 0.53 15.21 -2.88
C ALA A 90 2.03 15.51 -2.81
N ASN A 91 2.73 15.45 -3.95
CA ASN A 91 4.14 15.81 -4.09
C ASN A 91 5.11 14.97 -3.25
N VAL A 92 4.73 13.73 -2.91
CA VAL A 92 5.63 12.76 -2.26
C VAL A 92 5.76 11.53 -3.15
N GLU A 93 6.99 11.10 -3.44
CA GLU A 93 7.23 10.02 -4.40
C GLU A 93 7.59 8.69 -3.72
N ASN A 94 8.30 8.71 -2.59
CA ASN A 94 8.82 7.48 -2.00
C ASN A 94 8.11 7.13 -0.70
N LEU A 95 7.67 5.88 -0.60
CA LEU A 95 7.17 5.28 0.63
C LEU A 95 7.98 4.02 0.95
N VAL A 96 8.40 3.89 2.21
CA VAL A 96 8.99 2.67 2.75
C VAL A 96 8.21 2.27 3.99
N LEU A 97 7.63 1.08 3.97
CA LEU A 97 6.96 0.50 5.13
C LEU A 97 8.00 -0.20 6.01
N GLY A 98 7.98 0.11 7.28
CA GLY A 98 8.91 -0.43 8.26
C GLY A 98 8.73 -1.94 8.45
N ASP A 99 9.83 -2.67 8.42
CA ASP A 99 9.93 -4.06 8.85
C ASP A 99 10.11 -4.18 10.39
N ALA A 100 10.11 -5.43 10.88
CA ALA A 100 10.49 -5.71 12.26
C ALA A 100 11.92 -5.22 12.61
N ALA A 101 12.79 -4.99 11.63
CA ALA A 101 14.15 -4.47 11.85
C ALA A 101 14.17 -2.95 12.10
N SER A 102 13.27 -2.19 11.50
CA SER A 102 13.00 -0.78 11.83
C SER A 102 12.18 -0.65 13.12
N ALA A 103 11.39 -1.67 13.49
CA ALA A 103 10.91 -1.84 14.87
C ALA A 103 12.05 -2.19 15.86
N ALA A 104 13.12 -2.89 15.44
CA ALA A 104 14.30 -3.13 16.26
C ALA A 104 15.14 -1.87 16.47
N ALA A 105 15.18 -0.96 15.49
CA ALA A 105 15.71 0.39 15.69
C ALA A 105 14.87 1.20 16.71
N LEU A 106 13.54 0.98 16.74
CA LEU A 106 12.66 1.51 17.79
C LEU A 106 12.88 0.83 19.15
N ALA A 107 13.13 -0.49 19.16
CA ALA A 107 13.44 -1.27 20.37
C ALA A 107 14.80 -0.86 20.98
N ALA A 108 15.76 -0.44 20.15
CA ALA A 108 17.02 0.13 20.62
C ALA A 108 16.83 1.45 21.41
N PHE A 109 15.76 2.21 21.13
CA PHE A 109 15.38 3.38 21.95
C PHE A 109 14.67 2.97 23.25
N ALA A 110 13.93 1.85 23.24
CA ALA A 110 13.29 1.31 24.44
C ALA A 110 14.30 0.75 25.47
N GLU A 111 15.48 0.28 25.03
CA GLU A 111 16.54 -0.15 25.95
C GLU A 111 17.13 0.98 26.80
N ALA A 112 16.93 2.25 26.40
CA ALA A 112 17.30 3.41 27.21
C ALA A 112 16.31 3.70 28.37
N SER A 113 15.15 3.02 28.40
CA SER A 113 14.02 3.34 29.31
C SER A 113 13.79 2.30 30.43
N GLY A 114 14.66 1.28 30.55
CA GLY A 114 14.55 0.24 31.58
C GLY A 114 13.70 -0.97 31.16
N PRO A 115 13.58 -2.01 32.02
CA PRO A 115 13.21 -3.39 31.66
C PRO A 115 11.75 -3.62 31.25
N MET A 116 11.00 -2.58 30.89
CA MET A 116 9.67 -2.69 30.32
C MET A 116 9.79 -2.90 28.80
N GLY A 117 10.47 -3.97 28.40
CA GLY A 117 10.56 -4.42 27.02
C GLY A 117 9.18 -4.84 26.53
N MET A 118 8.35 -3.87 26.14
CA MET A 118 7.25 -4.14 25.23
C MET A 118 7.88 -4.51 23.89
N ALA A 119 7.93 -5.79 23.61
CA ALA A 119 8.11 -6.28 22.26
C ALA A 119 7.00 -5.65 21.42
N ILE A 120 7.33 -4.59 20.69
CA ILE A 120 6.44 -4.06 19.67
C ILE A 120 6.52 -5.11 18.57
N ALA A 121 5.61 -6.08 18.62
CA ALA A 121 5.44 -7.02 17.53
C ALA A 121 5.20 -6.17 16.28
N ALA A 122 6.05 -6.34 15.27
CA ALA A 122 5.84 -5.68 14.00
C ALA A 122 4.40 -5.99 13.55
N PRO A 123 3.63 -4.97 13.13
CA PRO A 123 2.29 -5.22 12.64
C PRO A 123 2.37 -6.26 11.53
N ALA A 124 1.60 -7.35 11.67
CA ALA A 124 1.63 -8.48 10.74
C ALA A 124 1.27 -8.08 9.31
N ARG A 125 0.66 -6.89 9.15
CA ARG A 125 0.33 -6.29 7.87
C ARG A 125 0.48 -4.78 7.93
N LEU A 126 1.15 -4.22 6.92
CA LEU A 126 1.24 -2.77 6.68
C LEU A 126 0.83 -2.47 5.25
N ASP A 127 0.03 -1.43 5.08
CA ASP A 127 -0.47 -1.00 3.76
C ASP A 127 0.19 0.30 3.30
N GLY A 128 0.57 0.32 2.03
CA GLY A 128 1.21 1.45 1.37
C GLY A 128 0.41 1.90 0.17
N ILE A 129 -0.03 3.16 0.18
CA ILE A 129 -0.83 3.71 -0.91
C ILE A 129 -0.14 4.96 -1.48
N GLY A 130 0.10 4.97 -2.78
CA GLY A 130 0.67 6.09 -3.53
C GLY A 130 -0.32 7.23 -3.78
N ASN A 131 -0.01 8.07 -4.77
CA ASN A 131 -0.76 9.25 -5.20
C ASN A 131 -0.86 9.27 -6.74
N GLY A 132 -0.93 10.45 -7.36
CA GLY A 132 -1.05 10.57 -8.83
C GLY A 132 0.29 10.76 -9.56
N LEU A 133 1.42 10.59 -8.86
CA LEU A 133 2.77 10.76 -9.36
C LEU A 133 3.43 9.40 -9.57
N ALA A 134 4.59 9.37 -10.22
CA ALA A 134 5.42 8.17 -10.28
C ALA A 134 6.00 7.87 -8.90
N ASN A 135 5.41 6.92 -8.18
CA ASN A 135 5.81 6.56 -6.83
C ASN A 135 6.76 5.38 -6.80
N LYS A 136 7.61 5.34 -5.77
CA LYS A 136 8.39 4.17 -5.39
C LYS A 136 7.94 3.73 -4.01
N ILE A 137 7.24 2.60 -3.94
CA ILE A 137 6.72 2.04 -2.71
C ILE A 137 7.46 0.74 -2.41
N THR A 138 8.09 0.67 -1.24
CA THR A 138 8.73 -0.53 -0.71
C THR A 138 7.93 -1.03 0.49
N GLY A 139 7.45 -2.27 0.44
CA GLY A 139 6.77 -2.98 1.52
C GLY A 139 7.70 -3.40 2.66
N SER A 140 7.14 -4.07 3.65
CA SER A 140 7.87 -4.64 4.78
C SER A 140 8.18 -6.13 4.52
N SER A 141 8.59 -6.88 5.54
CA SER A 141 8.79 -8.35 5.43
C SER A 141 7.55 -9.15 5.83
N GLY A 142 6.41 -8.48 6.01
CA GLY A 142 5.13 -9.09 6.33
C GLY A 142 4.13 -8.76 5.22
N ALA A 143 2.95 -9.41 5.26
CA ALA A 143 1.94 -9.21 4.22
C ALA A 143 1.60 -7.72 4.03
N ASN A 144 1.61 -7.22 2.81
CA ASN A 144 1.32 -5.84 2.48
C ASN A 144 0.19 -5.74 1.45
N LEU A 145 -0.56 -4.64 1.48
CA LEU A 145 -1.25 -4.15 0.29
C LEU A 145 -0.57 -2.89 -0.19
N LEU A 146 -0.01 -2.96 -1.39
CA LEU A 146 0.65 -1.85 -2.06
C LEU A 146 -0.22 -1.39 -3.24
N ALA A 147 -0.57 -0.11 -3.28
CA ALA A 147 -1.35 0.46 -4.37
C ALA A 147 -0.70 1.74 -4.91
N GLY A 148 -0.26 1.75 -6.17
CA GLY A 148 0.39 2.90 -6.81
C GLY A 148 -0.57 4.06 -7.08
N LYS A 149 -1.69 3.74 -7.74
CA LYS A 149 -2.80 4.59 -8.21
C LYS A 149 -2.56 5.17 -9.59
N GLY A 150 -1.98 6.35 -9.70
CA GLY A 150 -1.79 7.03 -10.98
C GLY A 150 -0.34 7.41 -11.11
N GLY A 151 0.20 7.32 -12.31
CA GLY A 151 1.63 7.56 -12.54
C GLY A 151 2.31 6.25 -12.90
N ASN A 152 3.61 6.30 -13.21
CA ASN A 152 4.37 5.09 -13.52
C ASN A 152 5.08 4.64 -12.25
N ASP A 153 4.45 3.73 -11.52
CA ASP A 153 4.84 3.34 -10.18
C ASP A 153 5.84 2.19 -10.16
N ARG A 154 6.62 2.13 -9.09
CA ARG A 154 7.48 1.00 -8.76
C ARG A 154 7.09 0.46 -7.39
N LEU A 155 6.44 -0.69 -7.36
CA LEU A 155 6.01 -1.38 -6.15
C LEU A 155 6.93 -2.58 -5.89
N ILE A 156 7.56 -2.64 -4.73
CA ILE A 156 8.40 -3.75 -4.28
C ILE A 156 7.83 -4.22 -2.95
N ALA A 157 7.27 -5.43 -2.86
CA ALA A 157 6.64 -5.88 -1.62
C ALA A 157 7.62 -6.54 -0.64
N ASN A 158 8.65 -7.22 -1.16
CA ASN A 158 9.70 -7.95 -0.40
C ASN A 158 9.23 -9.35 0.03
N ASP A 159 9.14 -9.62 1.33
CA ASP A 159 8.72 -10.93 1.83
C ASP A 159 7.29 -10.78 2.36
N GLY A 160 6.46 -11.79 2.20
CA GLY A 160 5.08 -11.72 2.66
C GLY A 160 4.14 -12.42 1.68
N ALA A 161 2.86 -12.46 2.01
CA ALA A 161 1.84 -12.78 1.02
C ALA A 161 1.15 -11.47 0.66
N ASP A 162 1.59 -10.85 -0.43
CA ASP A 162 1.34 -9.45 -0.72
C ASP A 162 0.28 -9.26 -1.80
N VAL A 163 -0.35 -8.08 -1.80
CA VAL A 163 -1.29 -7.66 -2.84
C VAL A 163 -0.78 -6.36 -3.46
N LEU A 164 -0.33 -6.43 -4.71
CA LEU A 164 0.19 -5.28 -5.44
C LEU A 164 -0.80 -4.83 -6.51
N LYS A 165 -1.10 -3.54 -6.53
CA LYS A 165 -2.00 -2.90 -7.50
C LYS A 165 -1.33 -1.66 -8.10
N GLY A 166 -0.90 -1.73 -9.35
CA GLY A 166 -0.38 -0.55 -10.05
C GLY A 166 -1.49 0.50 -10.25
N ASN A 167 -2.63 0.03 -10.77
CA ASN A 167 -3.83 0.77 -11.16
C ASN A 167 -3.71 1.47 -12.52
N THR A 168 -3.22 2.70 -12.63
CA THR A 168 -3.15 3.39 -13.93
C THR A 168 -1.75 3.92 -14.17
N GLY A 169 -1.21 3.66 -15.35
CA GLY A 169 0.14 4.04 -15.72
C GLY A 169 0.97 2.82 -16.08
N ASN A 170 2.22 3.01 -16.47
CA ASN A 170 3.10 1.89 -16.81
C ASN A 170 3.93 1.51 -15.59
N ASP A 171 3.46 0.51 -14.86
CA ASP A 171 3.94 0.18 -13.53
C ASP A 171 4.95 -0.97 -13.54
N GLN A 172 5.80 -1.01 -12.53
CA GLN A 172 6.74 -2.10 -12.23
C GLN A 172 6.38 -2.70 -10.88
N LEU A 173 5.84 -3.91 -10.88
CA LEU A 173 5.44 -4.61 -9.65
C LEU A 173 6.39 -5.79 -9.43
N LYS A 174 6.94 -5.87 -8.21
CA LYS A 174 7.74 -7.00 -7.74
C LYS A 174 7.18 -7.50 -6.42
N GLY A 175 6.63 -8.72 -6.41
CA GLY A 175 6.14 -9.41 -5.20
C GLY A 175 7.29 -9.72 -4.25
N GLY A 176 8.04 -10.77 -4.54
CA GLY A 176 9.26 -11.12 -3.85
C GLY A 176 9.20 -12.55 -3.33
N ALA A 177 9.18 -12.77 -2.02
CA ALA A 177 9.05 -14.11 -1.46
C ALA A 177 7.70 -14.27 -0.77
N GLY A 178 7.07 -15.43 -0.95
CA GLY A 178 5.72 -15.72 -0.47
C GLY A 178 4.68 -15.58 -1.58
N ALA A 179 3.46 -16.03 -1.30
CA ALA A 179 2.43 -16.17 -2.34
C ALA A 179 1.73 -14.83 -2.60
N ASP A 180 2.11 -14.17 -3.69
CA ASP A 180 1.70 -12.81 -3.99
C ASP A 180 0.55 -12.73 -5.00
N THR A 181 -0.21 -11.64 -4.96
CA THR A 181 -1.21 -11.29 -5.99
C THR A 181 -0.87 -9.96 -6.62
N LEU A 182 -0.52 -9.99 -7.91
CA LEU A 182 -0.10 -8.82 -8.67
C LEU A 182 -1.16 -8.44 -9.71
N SER A 183 -1.56 -7.18 -9.72
CA SER A 183 -2.39 -6.59 -10.77
C SER A 183 -1.76 -5.28 -11.23
N GLY A 184 -1.28 -5.25 -12.47
CA GLY A 184 -0.73 -4.04 -13.08
C GLY A 184 -1.81 -2.96 -13.16
N GLY A 185 -2.95 -3.31 -13.73
CA GLY A 185 -4.05 -2.38 -13.91
C GLY A 185 -4.09 -1.96 -15.38
N ALA A 186 -4.49 -0.72 -15.66
CA ALA A 186 -4.53 -0.20 -17.00
C ALA A 186 -3.16 0.25 -17.48
N ASN A 187 -2.95 0.12 -18.80
CA ASN A 187 -1.76 0.45 -19.58
C ASN A 187 -0.81 -0.73 -19.75
N ASN A 188 0.50 -0.54 -19.60
CA ASN A 188 1.48 -1.56 -19.97
C ASN A 188 2.43 -1.80 -18.81
N ASP A 189 2.19 -2.88 -18.08
CA ASP A 189 2.87 -3.13 -16.80
C ASP A 189 3.91 -4.23 -16.91
N ALA A 190 4.93 -4.16 -16.06
CA ALA A 190 5.92 -5.20 -15.86
C ALA A 190 5.71 -5.85 -14.49
N LEU A 191 5.38 -7.14 -14.47
CA LEU A 191 5.06 -7.89 -13.27
C LEU A 191 6.12 -8.98 -13.04
N THR A 192 6.68 -8.99 -11.84
CA THR A 192 7.62 -10.00 -11.35
C THR A 192 7.03 -10.61 -10.08
N GLY A 193 6.64 -11.89 -10.13
CA GLY A 193 6.05 -12.58 -8.98
C GLY A 193 7.10 -12.81 -7.89
N GLY A 194 8.17 -13.50 -8.26
CA GLY A 194 9.26 -13.85 -7.37
C GLY A 194 9.27 -15.35 -7.07
N ALA A 195 9.35 -15.70 -5.78
CA ALA A 195 9.37 -17.07 -5.31
C ALA A 195 7.99 -17.47 -4.78
N ASP A 196 7.75 -18.78 -4.72
CA ASP A 196 6.47 -19.38 -4.33
C ASP A 196 5.37 -19.18 -5.39
N ALA A 197 4.12 -19.50 -5.04
CA ALA A 197 3.03 -19.58 -5.99
C ALA A 197 2.29 -18.23 -6.12
N ASP A 198 2.50 -17.55 -7.23
CA ASP A 198 1.94 -16.21 -7.43
C ASP A 198 0.68 -16.17 -8.30
N VAL A 199 -0.13 -15.13 -8.13
CA VAL A 199 -1.32 -14.87 -8.93
C VAL A 199 -1.18 -13.54 -9.67
N PHE A 200 -1.09 -13.62 -11.00
CA PHE A 200 -1.12 -12.45 -11.87
C PHE A 200 -2.55 -12.20 -12.33
N ALA A 201 -3.18 -11.13 -11.85
CA ALA A 201 -4.59 -10.84 -12.04
C ALA A 201 -4.84 -9.73 -13.08
N PHE A 202 -5.66 -10.04 -14.08
CA PHE A 202 -6.00 -9.18 -15.21
C PHE A 202 -7.52 -9.00 -15.35
N ALA A 203 -7.93 -7.79 -15.71
CA ALA A 203 -9.30 -7.40 -16.01
C ALA A 203 -9.44 -6.89 -17.47
N ASP A 204 -10.62 -6.38 -17.84
CA ASP A 204 -10.95 -5.96 -19.22
C ASP A 204 -10.05 -4.86 -19.79
N VAL A 205 -9.47 -4.01 -18.94
CA VAL A 205 -8.67 -2.85 -19.34
C VAL A 205 -7.20 -3.00 -19.01
N SER A 206 -6.67 -4.23 -18.99
CA SER A 206 -5.30 -4.47 -18.54
C SER A 206 -4.24 -3.96 -19.53
N GLY A 207 -4.58 -3.83 -20.81
CA GLY A 207 -3.65 -3.31 -21.81
C GLY A 207 -2.61 -4.35 -22.24
N ARG A 208 -1.32 -4.00 -22.23
CA ARG A 208 -0.24 -4.86 -22.76
C ARG A 208 0.85 -5.10 -21.73
N ASP A 209 0.68 -6.18 -20.98
CA ASP A 209 1.51 -6.48 -19.83
C ASP A 209 2.60 -7.50 -20.13
N ARG A 210 3.63 -7.49 -19.29
CA ARG A 210 4.74 -8.43 -19.33
C ARG A 210 4.94 -9.07 -17.96
N ILE A 211 4.80 -10.38 -17.91
CA ILE A 211 5.22 -11.18 -16.75
C ILE A 211 6.64 -11.68 -17.01
N THR A 212 7.55 -11.43 -16.07
CA THR A 212 8.99 -11.64 -16.28
C THR A 212 9.52 -13.00 -15.86
N ASP A 213 8.81 -13.69 -14.98
CA ASP A 213 9.32 -14.85 -14.23
C ASP A 213 8.23 -15.88 -13.92
N PHE A 214 7.25 -16.06 -14.81
CA PHE A 214 6.19 -17.05 -14.60
C PHE A 214 6.77 -18.48 -14.53
N VAL A 215 6.64 -19.14 -13.38
CA VAL A 215 7.11 -20.51 -13.14
C VAL A 215 5.95 -21.42 -12.73
N SER A 216 5.46 -22.21 -13.70
CA SER A 216 4.37 -23.18 -13.45
C SER A 216 4.69 -24.26 -12.39
N ALA A 217 5.97 -24.50 -12.10
CA ALA A 217 6.42 -25.46 -11.10
C ALA A 217 6.27 -24.94 -9.67
N ASP A 218 6.40 -23.63 -9.48
CA ASP A 218 6.29 -22.97 -8.17
C ASP A 218 4.81 -22.81 -7.78
N GLY A 219 3.94 -22.70 -8.79
CA GLY A 219 2.49 -22.76 -8.60
C GLY A 219 1.75 -21.64 -9.30
N ASP A 220 2.46 -20.78 -10.01
CA ASP A 220 1.92 -19.55 -10.59
C ASP A 220 0.65 -19.75 -11.41
N ARG A 221 -0.23 -18.75 -11.30
CA ARG A 221 -1.52 -18.67 -11.97
C ARG A 221 -1.72 -17.32 -12.61
N ILE A 222 -2.32 -17.34 -13.80
CA ILE A 222 -2.85 -16.16 -14.46
C ILE A 222 -4.35 -16.15 -14.21
N ARG A 223 -4.82 -15.18 -13.44
CA ARG A 223 -6.24 -14.99 -13.16
C ARG A 223 -6.81 -13.95 -14.11
N ILE A 224 -7.85 -14.33 -14.85
CA ILE A 224 -8.57 -13.45 -15.77
C ILE A 224 -9.97 -13.21 -15.21
N ASP A 225 -10.23 -11.96 -14.82
CA ASP A 225 -11.51 -11.45 -14.36
C ASP A 225 -12.13 -10.58 -15.45
N SER A 226 -12.64 -11.25 -16.49
CA SER A 226 -13.19 -10.62 -17.68
C SER A 226 -14.35 -11.44 -18.23
N PRO A 227 -15.53 -10.85 -18.48
CA PRO A 227 -16.62 -11.55 -19.15
C PRO A 227 -16.28 -11.90 -20.61
N ALA A 228 -15.26 -11.27 -21.20
CA ALA A 228 -14.84 -11.52 -22.57
C ALA A 228 -13.95 -12.77 -22.72
N ALA A 229 -13.42 -13.30 -21.61
CA ALA A 229 -12.68 -14.56 -21.59
C ALA A 229 -13.06 -15.36 -20.33
N THR A 230 -13.92 -16.36 -20.51
CA THR A 230 -14.50 -17.13 -19.39
C THR A 230 -13.89 -18.52 -19.24
N ARG A 231 -13.05 -18.93 -20.19
CA ARG A 231 -12.40 -20.24 -20.24
C ARG A 231 -11.17 -20.21 -21.14
N PHE A 232 -10.32 -21.21 -20.99
CA PHE A 232 -9.04 -21.32 -21.70
C PHE A 232 -9.15 -21.27 -23.23
N ARG A 233 -10.25 -21.74 -23.81
CA ARG A 233 -10.47 -21.72 -25.27
C ARG A 233 -10.75 -20.33 -25.84
N ASP A 234 -11.06 -19.35 -24.98
CA ASP A 234 -11.32 -17.98 -25.40
C ASP A 234 -10.00 -17.19 -25.53
N LEU A 235 -8.86 -17.79 -25.14
CA LEU A 235 -7.53 -17.21 -25.25
C LEU A 235 -6.87 -17.60 -26.58
N ASP A 236 -6.27 -16.62 -27.25
CA ASP A 236 -5.30 -16.86 -28.31
C ASP A 236 -3.90 -16.92 -27.70
N ILE A 237 -3.17 -18.01 -27.95
CA ILE A 237 -1.85 -18.25 -27.37
C ILE A 237 -0.87 -18.53 -28.49
N ALA A 238 0.14 -17.67 -28.62
CA ALA A 238 1.18 -17.76 -29.64
C ALA A 238 2.58 -17.66 -29.01
N SER A 239 3.59 -18.08 -29.75
CA SER A 239 4.98 -17.77 -29.39
C SER A 239 5.30 -16.31 -29.69
N ASP A 240 6.13 -15.67 -28.86
CA ASP A 240 6.66 -14.33 -29.11
C ASP A 240 7.86 -14.30 -30.10
N GLY A 241 8.32 -15.48 -30.55
CA GLY A 241 9.49 -15.63 -31.41
C GLY A 241 10.85 -15.58 -30.70
N ASN A 242 10.87 -15.30 -29.39
CA ASN A 242 12.06 -15.14 -28.54
C ASN A 242 12.09 -16.14 -27.37
N GLY A 243 11.31 -17.22 -27.46
CA GLY A 243 11.22 -18.25 -26.43
C GLY A 243 10.19 -17.96 -25.32
N GLY A 244 9.43 -16.87 -25.45
CA GLY A 244 8.27 -16.55 -24.63
C GLY A 244 6.93 -16.85 -25.30
N SER A 245 5.86 -16.48 -24.60
CA SER A 245 4.48 -16.63 -25.04
C SER A 245 3.76 -15.30 -25.07
N ILE A 246 2.82 -15.15 -25.99
CA ILE A 246 1.85 -14.08 -26.04
C ILE A 246 0.48 -14.71 -25.81
N VAL A 247 -0.28 -14.17 -24.85
CA VAL A 247 -1.67 -14.53 -24.57
C VAL A 247 -2.53 -13.32 -24.87
N GLU A 248 -3.53 -13.47 -25.74
CA GLU A 248 -4.44 -12.38 -26.11
C GLU A 248 -5.90 -12.76 -25.88
N TRP A 249 -6.67 -11.79 -25.40
CA TRP A 249 -8.13 -11.88 -25.30
C TRP A 249 -8.73 -10.47 -25.38
N ALA A 250 -9.81 -10.31 -26.14
CA ALA A 250 -10.60 -9.07 -26.17
C ALA A 250 -9.80 -7.75 -26.36
N GLY A 251 -8.63 -7.81 -27.01
CA GLY A 251 -7.73 -6.67 -27.22
C GLY A 251 -6.65 -6.47 -26.15
N ASN A 252 -6.72 -7.20 -25.04
CA ASN A 252 -5.65 -7.29 -24.04
C ASN A 252 -4.57 -8.28 -24.48
N ARG A 253 -3.34 -8.04 -24.03
CA ARG A 253 -2.18 -8.88 -24.33
C ARG A 253 -1.32 -9.07 -23.09
N ILE A 254 -0.96 -10.30 -22.77
CA ILE A 254 0.08 -10.62 -21.80
C ILE A 254 1.25 -11.27 -22.55
N THR A 255 2.47 -10.81 -22.26
CA THR A 255 3.71 -11.45 -22.69
C THR A 255 4.34 -12.19 -21.52
N LEU A 256 4.48 -13.51 -21.62
CA LEU A 256 5.18 -14.34 -20.64
C LEU A 256 6.62 -14.55 -21.09
N ALA A 257 7.56 -13.94 -20.37
CA ALA A 257 8.98 -14.05 -20.70
C ALA A 257 9.52 -15.46 -20.42
N GLY A 258 10.17 -16.07 -21.42
CA GLY A 258 10.85 -17.37 -21.24
C GLY A 258 9.92 -18.57 -21.03
N VAL A 259 8.61 -18.39 -21.19
CA VAL A 259 7.62 -19.47 -21.11
C VAL A 259 7.29 -19.94 -22.52
N ASP A 260 7.50 -21.22 -22.80
CA ASP A 260 7.08 -21.81 -24.08
C ASP A 260 5.55 -21.90 -24.16
N SER A 261 4.98 -21.36 -25.23
CA SER A 261 3.54 -21.41 -25.53
C SER A 261 3.00 -22.83 -25.55
N ALA A 262 3.80 -23.80 -25.98
CA ALA A 262 3.43 -25.21 -26.01
C ALA A 262 3.40 -25.87 -24.61
N SER A 263 3.88 -25.19 -23.56
CA SER A 263 3.80 -25.63 -22.16
C SER A 263 2.50 -25.19 -21.47
N LEU A 264 1.85 -24.15 -21.98
CA LEU A 264 0.65 -23.56 -21.36
C LEU A 264 -0.57 -24.45 -21.49
N ARG A 265 -1.30 -24.64 -20.39
CA ARG A 265 -2.50 -25.49 -20.31
C ARG A 265 -3.55 -24.76 -19.46
N ALA A 266 -4.80 -25.21 -19.57
CA ALA A 266 -5.92 -24.65 -18.81
C ALA A 266 -5.66 -24.55 -17.28
N LYS A 267 -4.88 -25.47 -16.70
CA LYS A 267 -4.53 -25.44 -15.26
C LYS A 267 -3.71 -24.22 -14.82
N HIS A 268 -3.06 -23.51 -15.75
CA HIS A 268 -2.27 -22.30 -15.45
C HIS A 268 -3.14 -21.04 -15.41
N PHE A 269 -4.41 -21.16 -15.82
CA PHE A 269 -5.33 -20.06 -15.91
C PHE A 269 -6.49 -20.27 -14.95
N GLU A 270 -6.86 -19.22 -14.24
CA GLU A 270 -8.05 -19.15 -13.43
C GLU A 270 -9.00 -18.13 -14.08
N PHE A 271 -10.25 -18.54 -14.33
CA PHE A 271 -11.26 -17.67 -14.91
C PHE A 271 -12.31 -17.39 -13.84
N VAL A 272 -12.51 -16.12 -13.51
CA VAL A 272 -13.56 -15.73 -12.58
C VAL A 272 -14.86 -15.64 -13.38
N GLN A 273 -15.79 -16.57 -13.14
CA GLN A 273 -17.15 -16.37 -13.60
C GLN A 273 -17.76 -15.27 -12.74
N GLN A 274 -18.04 -14.09 -13.33
CA GLN A 274 -18.95 -13.15 -12.67
C GLN A 274 -20.25 -13.91 -12.37
N PRO A 275 -20.83 -13.83 -11.16
CA PRO A 275 -22.16 -14.35 -10.95
C PRO A 275 -23.05 -13.68 -11.99
N GLU A 276 -23.63 -14.49 -12.87
CA GLU A 276 -24.56 -14.05 -13.90
C GLU A 276 -25.50 -13.05 -13.25
N ALA A 277 -25.44 -11.78 -13.67
CA ALA A 277 -26.28 -10.74 -13.11
C ALA A 277 -27.69 -11.31 -13.13
N ALA A 278 -28.27 -11.51 -11.94
CA ALA A 278 -29.62 -12.04 -11.83
C ALA A 278 -30.47 -11.23 -12.81
N PRO A 279 -31.23 -11.88 -13.71
CA PRO A 279 -31.94 -11.15 -14.75
C PRO A 279 -32.70 -10.02 -14.07
N LEU A 280 -32.47 -8.79 -14.54
CA LEU A 280 -33.19 -7.59 -14.12
C LEU A 280 -34.65 -7.74 -14.56
N SER A 281 -35.39 -8.58 -13.85
CA SER A 281 -36.82 -8.77 -13.98
C SER A 281 -37.39 -9.00 -12.58
N ALA A 282 -37.42 -7.94 -11.78
CA ALA A 282 -38.44 -7.65 -10.76
C ALA A 282 -37.93 -6.62 -9.75
N PHE A 283 -37.62 -5.40 -10.20
CA PHE A 283 -37.81 -4.24 -9.33
C PHE A 283 -38.61 -3.23 -10.12
N GLY A 284 -39.88 -3.14 -9.74
CA GLY A 284 -40.79 -2.13 -10.24
C GLY A 284 -40.20 -0.76 -9.99
N GLU A 285 -40.44 0.10 -10.97
CA GLU A 285 -40.32 1.54 -10.85
C GLU A 285 -41.00 1.98 -9.55
N ASP A 286 -40.23 2.53 -8.61
CA ASP A 286 -40.69 3.71 -7.92
C ASP A 286 -39.51 4.66 -7.73
N SER A 287 -39.54 5.67 -8.58
CA SER A 287 -38.78 6.89 -8.47
C SER A 287 -39.24 7.65 -7.24
N ASP A 288 -38.35 7.92 -6.28
CA ASP A 288 -38.29 9.23 -5.66
C ASP A 288 -36.98 9.46 -4.91
N ALA A 289 -36.32 10.54 -5.31
CA ALA A 289 -35.12 11.08 -4.72
C ALA A 289 -35.46 11.86 -3.43
N ALA A 290 -34.69 11.66 -2.35
CA ALA A 290 -34.38 12.72 -1.38
C ALA A 290 -33.31 12.31 -0.35
N SER A 291 -32.15 12.96 -0.47
CA SER A 291 -31.37 13.61 0.61
C SER A 291 -31.03 12.87 1.91
N PHE A 292 -29.70 12.71 2.09
CA PHE A 292 -28.92 12.84 3.33
C PHE A 292 -29.56 13.70 4.44
N ALA A 293 -29.60 13.19 5.68
CA ALA A 293 -29.21 13.92 6.91
C ALA A 293 -29.16 13.00 8.15
N TRP A 294 -28.19 13.29 9.03
CA TRP A 294 -27.87 12.61 10.29
C TRP A 294 -28.99 12.61 11.37
N SER A 295 -28.99 11.55 12.20
CA SER A 295 -29.55 11.44 13.57
C SER A 295 -29.08 12.59 14.50
N PRO A 296 -29.71 12.93 15.66
CA PRO A 296 -30.19 11.98 16.68
C PRO A 296 -31.36 12.44 17.60
N ALA A 297 -31.63 11.61 18.62
CA ALA A 297 -32.24 11.91 19.92
C ALA A 297 -33.64 11.29 20.20
N MET A 298 -33.59 10.28 21.07
CA MET A 298 -34.64 9.90 22.01
C MET A 298 -35.15 11.13 22.79
N PRO A 299 -36.46 11.20 23.07
CA PRO A 299 -36.90 11.72 24.35
C PRO A 299 -37.79 10.70 25.09
N ILE A 300 -37.36 10.47 26.33
CA ILE A 300 -38.13 10.04 27.48
C ILE A 300 -39.44 10.83 27.57
N ALA A 301 -40.57 10.13 27.71
CA ALA A 301 -41.83 10.72 28.13
C ALA A 301 -42.32 10.00 29.39
N ASP A 302 -42.11 10.67 30.52
CA ASP A 302 -42.90 10.52 31.74
C ASP A 302 -44.09 11.47 31.65
N THR A 303 -45.31 10.94 31.71
CA THR A 303 -46.46 11.61 32.36
C THR A 303 -47.53 10.57 32.72
N GLY A 304 -47.60 10.23 34.02
CA GLY A 304 -48.82 10.33 34.84
C GLY A 304 -50.10 9.56 34.46
N LEU A 305 -50.33 8.45 35.18
CA LEU A 305 -51.44 8.27 36.15
C LEU A 305 -52.87 8.78 35.80
N HIS A 306 -53.82 7.87 35.58
CA HIS A 306 -54.97 7.58 36.49
C HIS A 306 -56.04 6.62 35.88
N ILE A 307 -56.28 5.52 36.60
CA ILE A 307 -57.55 4.86 36.97
C ILE A 307 -58.58 4.51 35.87
N ALA A 308 -58.77 3.20 35.67
CA ALA A 308 -60.00 2.45 36.00
C ALA A 308 -59.66 0.97 36.18
#